data_AF-A0A6C0LDX0-F1
#
_entry.id   AF-A0A6C0LDX0-F1
#
_cell.length_a   1.000
_cell.length_b   1.000
_cell.length_c   1.000
_cell.angle_alpha   90.00
_cell.angle_beta   90.00
_cell.angle_gamma   90.00
#
_symmetry.space_group_name_H-M   'P 1'
#
loop_
_entity.id
_entity.type
_entity.pdbx_description
1 polymer ?
#
loop_
_entity_poly.entity_id
_entity_poly.type
_entity_poly.pdbx_seq_one_letter_code
_entity_poly.pdbx_strand_id
1 'polypeptide(L)' 'MKYITTIIKKLLSKDIPKPVGRWRIENCNTMMNNKIDLSNEDHCGPCGQYALEKIKSKRDNDQDTLLEKIKSL' A
#
# COMPACT_ATOMS: atom_id res chain seq x y z
N MET A 1 -10.61 46.68 -10.64
CA MET A 1 -9.36 45.94 -10.93
C MET A 1 -8.97 44.91 -9.87
N LYS A 2 -9.04 45.21 -8.56
CA LYS A 2 -8.66 44.29 -7.47
C LYS A 2 -9.29 42.88 -7.58
N TYR A 3 -10.58 42.80 -7.88
CA TYR A 3 -11.27 41.51 -7.99
C TYR A 3 -10.81 40.66 -9.18
N ILE A 4 -10.61 41.29 -10.35
CA ILE A 4 -10.10 40.62 -11.55
C ILE A 4 -8.70 40.07 -11.29
N THR A 5 -7.82 40.86 -10.65
CA THR A 5 -6.48 40.41 -10.29
C THR A 5 -6.48 39.27 -9.28
N THR A 6 -7.47 39.19 -8.38
CA THR A 6 -7.62 38.08 -7.44
C THR A 6 -8.06 36.79 -8.14
N ILE A 7 -8.99 36.89 -9.10
CA ILE A 7 -9.46 35.74 -9.88
C ILE A 7 -8.32 35.17 -10.72
N ILE A 8 -7.58 36.03 -11.43
CA ILE A 8 -6.43 35.64 -12.24
C ILE A 8 -5.34 34.98 -11.39
N LYS A 9 -5.04 35.55 -10.21
CA LYS A 9 -4.08 34.95 -9.28
C LYS A 9 -4.50 33.56 -8.80
N LYS A 10 -5.78 33.34 -8.52
CA LYS A 10 -6.31 32.05 -8.06
C LYS A 10 -6.27 30.98 -9.17
N LEU A 11 -6.44 31.38 -10.43
CA LEU A 11 -6.42 30.46 -11.57
C LEU A 11 -4.99 30.06 -11.97
N LEU A 12 -4.03 30.98 -11.83
CA LEU A 12 -2.62 30.79 -12.19
C LEU A 12 -1.76 30.28 -11.02
N SER A 13 -2.26 30.36 -9.79
CA SER A 13 -1.55 29.81 -8.64
C SER A 13 -1.53 28.29 -8.73
N LYS A 14 -0.33 27.73 -8.93
CA LYS A 14 -0.09 26.30 -8.84
C LYS A 14 -0.29 25.88 -7.39
N ASP A 15 -1.31 25.07 -7.14
CA ASP A 15 -1.56 24.55 -5.79
C ASP A 15 -0.33 23.77 -5.32
N ILE A 16 0.18 24.16 -4.15
CA ILE A 16 1.20 23.40 -3.46
C ILE A 16 0.53 22.09 -3.02
N PRO A 17 1.11 20.91 -3.32
CA PRO A 17 0.51 19.65 -2.92
C PRO A 17 0.32 19.64 -1.41
N LYS A 18 -0.92 19.43 -0.97
CA LYS A 18 -1.25 19.41 0.45
C LYS A 18 -0.45 18.29 1.12
N PRO A 19 0.24 18.56 2.25
CA PRO A 19 0.97 17.52 2.95
C PRO A 19 -0.01 16.48 3.49
N VAL A 20 0.15 15.22 3.09
CA VAL A 20 -0.69 14.08 3.47
C VAL A 20 -0.13 13.29 4.67
N GLY A 21 0.73 13.92 5.48
CA GLY A 21 1.34 13.29 6.66
C GLY A 21 2.38 12.24 6.30
N ARG A 22 2.35 11.06 6.95
CA ARG A 22 3.21 9.89 6.59
C ARG A 22 2.92 9.35 5.20
N TRP A 23 1.75 9.66 4.69
CA TRP A 23 1.32 9.23 3.38
C TRP A 23 1.86 10.20 2.35
N ARG A 24 2.17 9.69 1.16
CA ARG A 24 2.41 10.48 -0.05
C ARG A 24 1.33 10.12 -1.05
N ILE A 25 1.01 11.04 -1.96
CA ILE A 25 0.15 10.72 -3.11
C ILE A 25 0.85 9.59 -3.88
N GLU A 26 0.17 8.45 -3.97
CA GLU A 26 0.68 7.25 -4.63
C GLU A 26 -0.03 7.09 -5.96
N ASN A 27 0.74 7.11 -7.06
CA ASN A 27 0.19 6.95 -8.41
C ASN A 27 0.22 5.48 -8.89
N CYS A 28 0.90 4.60 -8.14
CA CYS A 28 0.95 3.18 -8.42
C CYS A 28 -0.17 2.45 -7.67
N ASN A 29 -1.12 1.86 -8.42
CA ASN A 29 -2.25 1.12 -7.86
C ASN A 29 -1.80 -0.02 -6.93
N THR A 30 -0.78 -0.79 -7.32
CA THR A 30 -0.26 -1.89 -6.51
C THR A 30 0.27 -1.40 -5.17
N MET A 31 1.05 -0.31 -5.18
CA MET A 31 1.63 0.25 -3.96
C MET A 31 0.56 0.89 -3.06
N MET A 32 -0.46 1.50 -3.67
CA MET A 32 -1.62 2.04 -2.95
C MET A 32 -2.40 0.93 -2.26
N ASN A 33 -2.74 -0.14 -2.98
CA ASN A 33 -3.49 -1.27 -2.43
C ASN A 33 -2.73 -1.94 -1.28
N ASN A 34 -1.45 -2.24 -1.47
CA ASN A 34 -0.62 -2.81 -0.40
C ASN A 34 -0.60 -1.93 0.84
N LYS A 35 -0.49 -0.61 0.68
CA LYS A 35 -0.52 0.29 1.84
C LYS A 35 -1.89 0.25 2.55
N ILE A 36 -2.99 0.21 1.81
CA ILE A 36 -4.35 0.10 2.38
C ILE A 36 -4.48 -1.21 3.16
N ASP A 37 -4.08 -2.32 2.56
CA ASP A 37 -4.17 -3.65 3.16
C ASP A 37 -3.34 -3.72 4.46
N LEU A 38 -2.10 -3.22 4.41
CA LEU A 38 -1.16 -3.22 5.55
C LEU A 38 -1.48 -2.14 6.59
N SER A 39 -2.31 -1.15 6.29
CA SER A 39 -2.69 -0.10 7.28
C SER A 39 -3.46 -0.67 8.46
N ASN A 40 -4.21 -1.75 8.23
CA ASN A 40 -4.96 -2.45 9.28
C ASN A 40 -4.08 -3.46 10.04
N GLU A 41 -2.93 -3.83 9.50
CA GLU A 41 -1.95 -4.68 10.19
C GLU A 41 -1.15 -3.89 11.25
N ASP A 42 -1.14 -2.55 11.18
CA ASP A 42 -0.49 -1.65 12.14
C ASP A 42 -1.26 -1.53 13.48
N HIS A 43 -2.28 -2.36 13.71
CA HIS A 43 -3.13 -2.35 14.92
C HIS A 43 -3.30 -3.70 15.65
N CYS A 44 -2.50 -4.73 15.33
CA CYS A 44 -2.71 -6.06 15.91
C CYS A 44 -1.51 -6.60 16.67
N GLY A 45 -1.43 -6.30 17.98
CA GLY A 45 -0.64 -7.10 18.94
C GLY A 45 0.87 -7.24 18.65
N PRO A 46 1.59 -8.15 19.33
CA PRO A 46 3.01 -8.34 19.08
C PRO A 46 3.21 -8.76 17.61
N CYS A 47 3.99 -7.95 16.90
CA CYS A 47 4.25 -7.96 15.45
C CYS A 47 4.79 -9.28 14.83
N GLY A 48 4.83 -10.39 15.58
CA GLY A 48 5.34 -11.68 15.13
C GLY A 48 4.30 -12.59 14.48
N GLN A 49 3.04 -12.56 14.91
CA GLN A 49 2.08 -13.62 14.55
C GLN A 49 1.77 -13.65 13.04
N TYR A 50 1.53 -12.50 12.43
CA TYR A 50 1.31 -12.40 10.98
C TYR A 50 2.51 -12.89 10.17
N ALA A 51 3.72 -12.48 10.55
CA ALA A 51 4.94 -12.94 9.90
C ALA A 51 5.10 -14.47 10.02
N LEU A 52 4.81 -15.02 11.19
CA LEU A 52 4.83 -16.47 11.43
C LEU A 52 3.78 -17.21 10.57
N GLU A 53 2.57 -16.67 10.46
CA GLU A 53 1.49 -17.23 9.63
C GLU A 53 1.83 -17.18 8.14
N LYS A 54 2.39 -16.08 7.65
CA LYS A 54 2.85 -15.97 6.26
C LYS A 54 3.99 -16.94 5.97
N ILE A 55 4.97 -17.04 6.85
CA ILE A 55 6.07 -18.00 6.71
C ILE A 55 5.52 -19.43 6.70
N LYS A 56 4.55 -19.75 7.56
CA LYS A 56 3.90 -21.06 7.59
C LYS A 56 3.18 -21.36 6.27
N SER A 57 2.33 -20.45 5.81
CA SER A 57 1.57 -20.62 4.55
C SER A 57 2.50 -20.84 3.33
N LYS A 58 3.65 -20.18 3.31
CA LYS A 58 4.63 -20.36 2.23
C LYS A 58 5.24 -21.76 2.26
N ARG A 59 5.62 -22.26 3.44
CA ARG A 59 6.16 -23.62 3.59
C ARG A 59 5.13 -24.68 3.20
N ASP A 60 3.87 -24.49 3.58
CA ASP A 60 2.80 -25.44 3.26
C ASP A 60 2.60 -25.52 1.73
N ASN A 61 2.57 -24.38 1.03
CA ASN A 61 2.50 -24.34 -0.43
C ASN A 61 3.71 -24.98 -1.12
N ASP A 62 4.92 -24.73 -0.62
CA ASP A 62 6.15 -25.32 -1.17
C ASP A 62 6.13 -26.86 -1.02
N GLN A 63 5.59 -27.37 0.10
CA GLN A 63 5.45 -28.79 0.38
C GLN A 63 4.39 -29.45 -0.52
N ASP A 64 3.24 -28.80 -0.72
CA ASP A 64 2.20 -29.29 -1.64
C ASP A 64 2.73 -29.35 -3.08
N THR A 65 3.48 -28.33 -3.51
CA THR A 65 4.11 -28.30 -4.84
C THR A 65 5.13 -29.44 -5.03
N LEU A 66 5.88 -29.79 -3.98
CA LEU A 66 6.81 -30.93 -4.01
C LEU A 66 6.03 -32.26 -4.11
N LEU A 67 4.95 -32.39 -3.36
CA LEU A 67 4.12 -33.59 -3.33
C LEU A 67 3.47 -33.85 -4.70
N GLU A 68 2.99 -32.80 -5.37
CA GLU A 68 2.44 -32.88 -6.73
C GLU A 68 3.49 -33.33 -7.75
N LYS A 69 4.71 -32.79 -7.67
CA LYS A 69 5.82 -33.21 -8.55
C LYS A 69 6.17 -34.69 -8.37
N ILE A 70 6.18 -35.19 -7.14
CA ILE A 70 6.45 -36.61 -6.85
C ILE A 70 5.32 -37.50 -7.38
N LYS A 71 4.06 -37.07 -7.27
CA LYS A 71 2.90 -37.82 -7.79
C LYS A 71 2.83 -37.84 -9.33
N SER A 72 3.52 -36.89 -9.99
CA SER A 72 3.57 -36.79 -11.46
C SER A 72 4.71 -37.59 -12.11
N LEU A 73 5.59 -38.20 -11.31
CA LEU A 73 6.66 -39.12 -11.72
C LEU A 73 6.16 -40.57 -11.70
#